data_AF-A0A9W9KB40-F1
#
_entry.id   AF-A0A9W9KB40-F1
#
_cell.length_a   1.000
_cell.length_b   1.000
_cell.length_c   1.000
_cell.angle_alpha   90.00
_cell.angle_beta   90.00
_cell.angle_gamma   90.00
#
_symmetry.space_group_name_H-M   'P 1'
#
loop_
_entity.id
_entity.type
_entity.pdbx_description
1 polymer ?
#
loop_
_entity_poly.entity_id
_entity_poly.type
_entity_poly.pdbx_seq_one_letter_code
_entity_poly.pdbx_strand_id
1 'polypeptide(L)'
;MVLLTSSTVSTIVSMGVVCIFTLLLFLSGYVLQQQSVKNIQHAIRPPLEPATRSREALGSAFQKRGLSDSDLDAGVDQESSLGSQDRHAKPRGNFAYLQLLSEPDPSDICSAVLFFKQLATNGTRVQDRLFMYPQEWDRMSTKKLGKPASIALSILRAASIKYGIWLLPIDMTAATSAGYSTTNTKLLRLGQIQFMQYDSVLYVQTPGMILDTERLDDVLFSRPLPLRHDKNRPESFNNEAWIPMPLRAERDADLPPVYLITVNNIRGASIETRTHIPNIHLPGFGGLVTGPWGVKPESDDGEPIQQPAYVYFSNDRDGHVKWAGNPLFGTWRSQQSEVCDGLELDAFYHDEMK
;
A
#
# COMPACT_ATOMS: atom_id res chain seq x y z
N MET A 1 -25.25 43.90 -49.50
CA MET A 1 -25.75 43.96 -48.11
C MET A 1 -26.92 42.97 -48.03
N VAL A 2 -26.65 41.73 -47.58
CA VAL A 2 -27.67 40.67 -47.55
C VAL A 2 -28.36 40.76 -46.20
N LEU A 3 -29.59 41.28 -46.18
CA LEU A 3 -30.43 41.33 -44.99
C LEU A 3 -30.89 39.90 -44.67
N LEU A 4 -30.29 39.29 -43.65
CA LEU A 4 -30.81 38.08 -43.03
C LEU A 4 -32.15 38.43 -42.38
N THR A 5 -33.23 37.83 -42.87
CA THR A 5 -34.55 37.95 -42.28
C THR A 5 -34.55 37.28 -40.91
N SER A 6 -35.28 37.87 -39.94
CA SER A 6 -35.39 37.38 -38.55
C SER A 6 -35.74 35.88 -38.46
N SER A 7 -36.55 35.38 -39.41
CA SER A 7 -36.90 33.96 -39.51
C SER A 7 -35.70 33.04 -39.81
N THR A 8 -34.74 33.48 -40.62
CA THR A 8 -33.52 32.70 -40.94
C THR A 8 -32.65 32.54 -39.70
N VAL A 9 -32.51 33.59 -38.89
CA VAL A 9 -31.69 33.55 -37.66
C VAL A 9 -32.31 32.58 -36.64
N SER A 10 -33.62 32.64 -36.43
CA SER A 10 -34.33 31.74 -35.51
C SER A 10 -34.22 30.27 -35.93
N THR A 11 -34.29 30.00 -37.23
CA THR A 11 -34.19 28.62 -37.76
C THR A 11 -32.78 28.06 -37.59
N ILE A 12 -31.74 28.88 -37.84
CA ILE A 12 -30.34 28.47 -37.65
C ILE A 12 -30.05 28.17 -36.18
N VAL A 13 -30.53 29.02 -35.25
CA VAL A 13 -30.32 28.82 -33.81
C VAL A 13 -31.04 27.55 -33.33
N SER A 14 -32.30 27.35 -33.74
CA SER A 14 -33.08 26.17 -33.35
C SER A 14 -32.47 24.86 -33.89
N MET A 15 -32.00 24.87 -35.14
CA MET A 15 -31.31 23.72 -35.74
C MET A 15 -29.97 23.43 -35.05
N GLY A 16 -29.24 24.47 -34.66
CA GLY A 16 -28.00 24.35 -33.89
C GLY A 16 -28.22 23.69 -32.52
N VAL A 17 -29.24 24.13 -31.77
CA VAL A 17 -29.57 23.56 -30.46
C VAL A 17 -29.92 22.07 -30.59
N VAL A 18 -30.78 21.72 -31.55
CA VAL A 18 -31.14 20.32 -31.80
C VAL A 18 -29.89 19.51 -32.14
N CYS A 19 -29.04 19.95 -33.07
CA CYS A 19 -27.80 19.26 -33.43
C CYS A 19 -26.86 19.04 -32.23
N ILE A 20 -26.69 20.03 -31.35
CA ILE A 20 -25.83 19.91 -30.18
C ILE A 20 -26.36 18.85 -29.21
N PHE A 21 -27.67 18.88 -28.90
CA PHE A 21 -28.27 17.89 -28.01
C PHE A 21 -28.20 16.48 -28.60
N THR A 22 -28.42 16.31 -29.91
CA THR A 22 -28.30 15.01 -30.56
C THR A 22 -26.85 14.49 -30.52
N LEU A 23 -25.86 15.37 -30.71
CA LEU A 23 -24.44 15.01 -30.58
C LEU A 23 -24.06 14.63 -29.15
N LEU A 24 -24.52 15.38 -28.14
CA LEU A 24 -24.27 15.06 -26.73
C LEU A 24 -24.88 13.72 -26.33
N LEU A 25 -26.10 13.43 -26.78
CA LEU A 25 -26.75 12.13 -26.55
C LEU A 25 -25.98 11.00 -27.25
N PHE A 26 -25.50 11.23 -28.48
CA PHE A 26 -24.68 10.26 -29.20
C PHE A 26 -23.34 10.01 -28.50
N LEU A 27 -22.65 11.05 -28.04
CA LEU A 27 -21.39 10.95 -27.29
C LEU A 27 -21.58 10.24 -25.94
N SER A 28 -22.68 10.52 -25.23
CA SER A 28 -23.04 9.84 -23.98
C SER A 28 -23.25 8.34 -24.21
N GLY A 29 -24.03 7.97 -25.23
CA GLY A 29 -24.20 6.56 -25.63
C GLY A 29 -22.90 5.90 -26.08
N TYR A 30 -22.05 6.62 -26.83
CA TYR A 30 -20.77 6.14 -27.31
C TYR A 30 -19.79 5.83 -26.17
N VAL A 31 -19.70 6.70 -25.16
CA VAL A 31 -18.82 6.49 -23.99
C VAL A 31 -19.28 5.28 -23.17
N LEU A 32 -20.60 5.11 -22.97
CA LEU A 32 -21.16 3.95 -22.26
C LEU A 32 -20.90 2.63 -23.02
N GLN A 33 -21.00 2.63 -24.35
CA GLN A 33 -20.69 1.45 -25.16
C GLN A 33 -19.19 1.11 -25.16
N GLN A 34 -18.31 2.11 -25.15
CA GLN A 34 -16.85 1.92 -25.04
C GLN A 34 -16.44 1.29 -23.70
N GLN A 35 -17.10 1.65 -22.60
CA GLN A 35 -16.83 1.04 -21.28
C GLN A 35 -17.30 -0.42 -21.22
N SER A 36 -18.43 -0.76 -21.86
CA SER A 36 -18.93 -2.14 -21.93
C SER A 36 -18.00 -3.06 -22.71
N VAL A 37 -17.52 -2.63 -23.90
CA VAL A 37 -16.60 -3.43 -24.72
C VAL A 37 -15.22 -3.60 -24.04
N LYS A 38 -14.72 -2.55 -23.36
CA LYS A 38 -13.45 -2.63 -22.60
C LYS A 38 -13.53 -3.57 -21.40
N ASN A 39 -14.66 -3.63 -20.71
CA ASN A 39 -14.90 -4.56 -19.60
C ASN A 39 -15.03 -6.02 -20.07
N ILE A 40 -15.66 -6.27 -21.23
CA ILE A 40 -15.75 -7.62 -21.78
C ILE A 40 -14.41 -8.10 -22.35
N GLN A 41 -13.59 -7.22 -22.94
CA GLN A 41 -12.23 -7.56 -23.37
C GLN A 41 -11.29 -7.94 -22.20
N HIS A 42 -11.56 -7.48 -20.97
CA HIS A 42 -10.84 -7.94 -19.78
C HIS A 42 -11.33 -9.30 -19.27
N ALA A 43 -12.58 -9.66 -19.51
CA ALA A 43 -13.16 -10.94 -19.09
C ALA A 43 -12.88 -12.10 -20.07
N ILE A 44 -12.57 -11.82 -21.34
CA ILE A 44 -12.41 -12.84 -22.41
C ILE A 44 -10.96 -12.98 -22.90
N ARG A 45 -9.96 -12.27 -22.34
CA ARG A 45 -8.56 -12.56 -22.67
C ARG A 45 -8.21 -13.99 -22.21
N PRO A 46 -7.95 -14.94 -23.12
CA PRO A 46 -7.49 -16.26 -22.74
C PRO A 46 -6.11 -16.10 -22.08
N PRO A 47 -5.80 -16.84 -21.00
CA PRO A 47 -4.44 -16.91 -20.49
C PRO A 47 -3.51 -17.33 -21.62
N LEU A 48 -2.55 -16.48 -21.95
CA LEU A 48 -1.45 -16.83 -22.84
C LEU A 48 -0.58 -17.82 -22.07
N GLU A 49 -0.82 -19.11 -22.24
CA GLU A 49 0.09 -20.15 -21.75
C GLU A 49 1.47 -19.93 -22.39
N PRO A 50 2.54 -19.79 -21.60
CA PRO A 50 3.89 -19.73 -22.15
C PRO A 50 4.21 -21.08 -22.80
N ALA A 51 4.51 -21.05 -24.08
CA ALA A 51 4.92 -22.18 -24.88
C ALA A 51 6.18 -22.84 -24.29
N THR A 52 5.99 -23.90 -23.52
CA THR A 52 7.06 -24.84 -23.18
C THR A 52 7.42 -25.60 -24.45
N ARG A 53 8.57 -25.23 -25.04
CA ARG A 53 9.23 -26.04 -26.06
C ARG A 53 9.70 -27.34 -25.41
N SER A 54 9.02 -28.44 -25.69
CA SER A 54 9.59 -29.78 -25.58
C SER A 54 9.12 -30.60 -26.77
N ARG A 55 10.05 -30.82 -27.69
CA ARG A 55 9.95 -31.72 -28.83
C ARG A 55 10.26 -33.15 -28.34
N GLU A 56 9.49 -34.09 -28.91
CA GLU A 56 9.76 -35.54 -29.03
C GLU A 56 9.52 -36.34 -27.72
N ALA A 57 8.73 -37.43 -27.68
CA ALA A 57 8.51 -38.46 -28.68
C ALA A 57 7.12 -39.14 -28.60
N LEU A 58 6.83 -39.80 -29.72
CA LEU A 58 5.69 -40.59 -30.17
C LEU A 58 5.26 -41.76 -29.25
N GLY A 59 3.95 -42.07 -29.19
CA GLY A 59 3.49 -43.45 -28.93
C GLY A 59 2.11 -43.66 -28.27
N SER A 60 1.10 -43.97 -29.10
CA SER A 60 0.06 -45.00 -28.91
C SER A 60 -0.83 -44.95 -27.64
N ALA A 61 -2.08 -44.48 -27.71
CA ALA A 61 -3.29 -45.21 -28.11
C ALA A 61 -3.84 -46.26 -27.11
N PHE A 62 -5.17 -46.15 -26.89
CA PHE A 62 -6.16 -47.19 -26.56
C PHE A 62 -6.71 -47.32 -25.11
N GLN A 63 -7.98 -46.88 -24.97
CA GLN A 63 -9.12 -47.45 -24.23
C GLN A 63 -8.88 -48.41 -23.05
N LYS A 64 -9.53 -48.13 -21.91
CA LYS A 64 -10.68 -48.94 -21.45
C LYS A 64 -11.51 -48.27 -20.35
N ARG A 65 -12.83 -48.22 -20.57
CA ARG A 65 -13.87 -48.09 -19.53
C ARG A 65 -13.94 -49.39 -18.71
N GLY A 66 -14.22 -49.26 -17.42
CA GLY A 66 -14.70 -50.34 -16.56
C GLY A 66 -15.30 -49.76 -15.28
N LEU A 67 -16.64 -49.74 -15.22
CA LEU A 67 -17.42 -49.58 -13.99
C LEU A 67 -17.58 -50.95 -13.29
N SER A 68 -18.06 -50.89 -12.04
CA SER A 68 -18.52 -51.93 -11.09
C SER A 68 -17.48 -52.38 -10.06
N ASP A 69 -17.81 -52.57 -8.78
CA ASP A 69 -18.99 -52.27 -7.95
C ASP A 69 -18.59 -52.65 -6.50
N SER A 70 -19.30 -52.06 -5.53
CA SER A 70 -19.60 -52.59 -4.19
C SER A 70 -18.58 -52.55 -3.03
N ASP A 71 -19.00 -51.74 -2.04
CA ASP A 71 -19.15 -52.04 -0.60
C ASP A 71 -18.07 -51.68 0.45
N LEU A 72 -18.40 -50.59 1.17
CA LEU A 72 -18.50 -50.43 2.64
C LEU A 72 -17.34 -50.92 3.53
N ASP A 73 -16.66 -50.00 4.23
CA ASP A 73 -16.80 -49.81 5.70
C ASP A 73 -16.00 -48.59 6.21
N ALA A 74 -16.42 -48.08 7.37
CA ALA A 74 -16.04 -46.86 8.07
C ALA A 74 -14.61 -46.84 8.64
N GLY A 75 -14.07 -45.62 8.86
CA GLY A 75 -12.85 -45.43 9.66
C GLY A 75 -12.20 -44.05 9.49
N VAL A 76 -12.73 -43.08 10.22
CA VAL A 76 -12.15 -41.75 10.46
C VAL A 76 -10.97 -41.91 11.44
N ASP A 77 -9.75 -41.55 11.05
CA ASP A 77 -9.02 -40.41 11.63
C ASP A 77 -7.56 -40.33 11.16
N GLN A 78 -7.17 -39.08 10.95
CA GLN A 78 -6.06 -38.62 10.14
C GLN A 78 -4.90 -38.21 11.04
N GLU A 79 -3.85 -39.04 11.10
CA GLU A 79 -2.59 -38.65 11.73
C GLU A 79 -1.81 -37.69 10.81
N SER A 80 -1.79 -36.44 11.24
CA SER A 80 -0.65 -35.51 11.22
C SER A 80 0.49 -35.82 10.25
N SER A 81 0.53 -35.10 9.13
CA SER A 81 1.77 -34.84 8.39
C SER A 81 2.02 -33.33 8.35
N LEU A 82 2.79 -32.88 9.33
CA LEU A 82 3.50 -31.60 9.34
C LEU A 82 4.56 -31.59 8.22
N GLY A 83 4.71 -30.45 7.56
CA GLY A 83 6.03 -30.01 7.09
C GLY A 83 6.36 -30.24 5.61
N SER A 84 5.69 -29.52 4.72
CA SER A 84 6.35 -28.88 3.56
C SER A 84 5.43 -27.80 3.02
N GLN A 85 5.30 -26.69 3.75
CA GLN A 85 4.71 -25.49 3.16
C GLN A 85 5.71 -24.97 2.12
N ASP A 86 5.30 -25.02 0.86
CA ASP A 86 5.90 -24.25 -0.22
C ASP A 86 6.04 -22.79 0.23
N ARG A 87 7.24 -22.40 0.67
CA ARG A 87 7.59 -21.01 1.03
C ARG A 87 7.55 -20.07 -0.18
N HIS A 88 7.19 -20.59 -1.36
CA HIS A 88 7.11 -19.87 -2.63
C HIS A 88 5.70 -19.86 -3.23
N ALA A 89 4.69 -20.35 -2.51
CA ALA A 89 3.31 -20.15 -2.93
C ALA A 89 2.98 -18.65 -2.89
N LYS A 90 2.67 -18.07 -4.07
CA LYS A 90 2.26 -16.67 -4.19
C LYS A 90 1.12 -16.40 -3.18
N PRO A 91 1.24 -15.38 -2.30
CA PRO A 91 0.23 -15.11 -1.30
C PRO A 91 -1.12 -14.89 -1.99
N ARG A 92 -2.14 -15.62 -1.53
CA ARG A 92 -3.51 -15.47 -2.01
C ARG A 92 -4.10 -14.22 -1.36
N GLY A 93 -4.21 -13.15 -2.13
CA GLY A 93 -4.83 -11.89 -1.72
C GLY A 93 -4.09 -10.66 -2.27
N ASN A 94 -4.75 -9.51 -2.18
CA ASN A 94 -4.21 -8.22 -2.60
C ASN A 94 -3.71 -7.46 -1.37
N PHE A 95 -2.40 -7.30 -1.27
CA PHE A 95 -1.73 -6.66 -0.15
C PHE A 95 -0.96 -5.42 -0.61
N ALA A 96 -0.84 -4.44 0.28
CA ALA A 96 -0.03 -3.27 0.01
C ALA A 96 0.71 -2.77 1.25
N TYR A 97 1.89 -2.21 1.03
CA TYR A 97 2.56 -1.37 2.03
C TYR A 97 2.07 0.07 1.89
N LEU A 98 1.89 0.73 3.02
CA LEU A 98 1.51 2.14 3.10
C LEU A 98 2.52 2.91 3.93
N GLN A 99 2.99 4.02 3.38
CA GLN A 99 3.55 5.11 4.17
C GLN A 99 2.74 6.37 3.88
N LEU A 100 2.63 7.25 4.86
CA LEU A 100 1.90 8.49 4.73
C LEU A 100 2.59 9.60 5.51
N LEU A 101 2.40 10.83 5.03
CA LEU A 101 2.95 12.02 5.65
C LEU A 101 1.91 13.14 5.55
N SER A 102 1.51 13.70 6.70
CA SER A 102 0.66 14.90 6.75
C SER A 102 1.43 16.19 6.52
N GLU A 103 2.75 16.19 6.73
CA GLU A 103 3.62 17.35 6.54
C GLU A 103 4.70 17.10 5.47
N PRO A 104 5.01 18.09 4.61
CA PRO A 104 5.91 17.91 3.48
C PRO A 104 7.39 18.04 3.90
N ASP A 105 7.78 17.30 4.94
CA ASP A 105 9.16 17.31 5.43
C ASP A 105 10.11 16.63 4.41
N PRO A 106 11.18 17.32 3.95
CA PRO A 106 12.10 16.77 2.97
C PRO A 106 12.79 15.48 3.43
N SER A 107 13.18 15.39 4.71
CA SER A 107 13.85 14.21 5.25
C SER A 107 12.88 13.03 5.23
N ASP A 108 11.67 13.20 5.75
CA ASP A 108 10.69 12.12 5.81
C ASP A 108 10.25 11.65 4.42
N ILE A 109 10.09 12.59 3.46
CA ILE A 109 9.82 12.23 2.05
C ILE A 109 10.97 11.37 1.50
N CYS A 110 12.22 11.77 1.72
CA CYS A 110 13.38 11.01 1.26
C CYS A 110 13.50 9.64 1.95
N SER A 111 13.15 9.55 3.24
CA SER A 111 13.10 8.28 3.96
C SER A 111 12.02 7.36 3.36
N ALA A 112 10.87 7.91 2.97
CA ALA A 112 9.83 7.13 2.34
C ALA A 112 10.24 6.64 0.95
N VAL A 113 10.91 7.48 0.15
CA VAL A 113 11.46 7.05 -1.14
C VAL A 113 12.49 5.93 -0.96
N LEU A 114 13.35 6.02 0.06
CA LEU A 114 14.32 4.96 0.38
C LEU A 114 13.61 3.64 0.71
N PHE A 115 12.57 3.67 1.55
CA PHE A 115 11.77 2.50 1.88
C PHE A 115 11.19 1.82 0.63
N PHE A 116 10.56 2.58 -0.27
CA PHE A 116 9.97 2.01 -1.48
C PHE A 116 11.01 1.55 -2.51
N LYS A 117 12.16 2.23 -2.60
CA LYS A 117 13.31 1.76 -3.40
C LYS A 117 13.71 0.37 -2.94
N GLN A 118 13.93 0.16 -1.64
CA GLN A 118 14.33 -1.13 -1.08
C GLN A 118 13.30 -2.22 -1.34
N LEU A 119 12.00 -1.94 -1.15
CA LEU A 119 10.94 -2.90 -1.48
C LEU A 119 10.95 -3.30 -2.96
N ALA A 120 11.13 -2.34 -3.86
CA ALA A 120 11.13 -2.57 -5.29
C ALA A 120 12.39 -3.32 -5.77
N THR A 121 13.56 -3.08 -5.17
CA THR A 121 14.82 -3.72 -5.57
C THR A 121 15.03 -5.09 -4.96
N ASN A 122 14.58 -5.30 -3.72
CA ASN A 122 14.83 -6.54 -2.98
C ASN A 122 13.78 -7.63 -3.23
N GLY A 123 12.68 -7.30 -3.93
CA GLY A 123 11.69 -8.28 -4.38
C GLY A 123 10.72 -8.73 -3.29
N THR A 124 9.97 -7.80 -2.71
CA THR A 124 8.86 -8.11 -1.79
C THR A 124 7.77 -9.00 -2.43
N ARG A 125 7.16 -9.87 -1.62
CA ARG A 125 5.97 -10.66 -1.96
C ARG A 125 4.69 -9.81 -1.99
N VAL A 126 4.69 -8.63 -1.41
CA VAL A 126 3.57 -7.69 -1.38
C VAL A 126 3.49 -6.94 -2.71
N GLN A 127 2.29 -6.84 -3.28
CA GLN A 127 2.12 -6.41 -4.67
C GLN A 127 2.31 -4.91 -4.84
N ASP A 128 1.65 -4.11 -4.00
CA ASP A 128 1.55 -2.67 -4.19
C ASP A 128 2.24 -1.86 -3.10
N ARG A 129 2.69 -0.67 -3.49
CA ARG A 129 3.41 0.31 -2.66
C ARG A 129 2.64 1.61 -2.70
N LEU A 130 2.03 2.00 -1.60
CA LEU A 130 1.15 3.16 -1.50
C LEU A 130 1.84 4.27 -0.71
N PHE A 131 1.83 5.49 -1.25
CA PHE A 131 2.27 6.67 -0.53
C PHE A 131 1.14 7.70 -0.49
N MET A 132 0.66 8.02 0.71
CA MET A 132 -0.48 8.91 0.91
C MET A 132 -0.05 10.26 1.46
N TYR A 133 -0.59 11.34 0.89
CA TYR A 133 -0.24 12.71 1.27
C TYR A 133 -1.40 13.68 1.02
N PRO A 134 -1.43 14.86 1.66
CA PRO A 134 -2.40 15.92 1.37
C PRO A 134 -2.28 16.44 -0.06
N GLN A 135 -3.38 16.44 -0.81
CA GLN A 135 -3.44 16.91 -2.19
C GLN A 135 -3.01 18.39 -2.33
N GLU A 136 -3.13 19.17 -1.26
CA GLU A 136 -2.75 20.58 -1.22
C GLU A 136 -1.27 20.78 -1.55
N TRP A 137 -0.41 19.80 -1.23
CA TRP A 137 1.02 19.85 -1.55
C TRP A 137 1.28 20.10 -3.05
N ASP A 138 0.44 19.52 -3.92
CA ASP A 138 0.55 19.69 -5.37
C ASP A 138 0.15 21.09 -5.85
N ARG A 139 -0.59 21.84 -5.03
CA ARG A 139 -1.09 23.19 -5.33
C ARG A 139 -0.29 24.28 -4.62
N MET A 140 0.56 23.93 -3.65
CA MET A 140 1.36 24.93 -2.91
C MET A 140 2.45 25.52 -3.80
N SER A 141 2.65 26.83 -3.69
CA SER A 141 3.80 27.48 -4.32
C SER A 141 5.09 27.13 -3.56
N THR A 142 6.23 27.16 -4.26
CA THR A 142 7.57 26.98 -3.66
C THR A 142 7.84 27.95 -2.50
N LYS A 143 7.19 29.12 -2.47
CA LYS A 143 7.32 30.07 -1.35
C LYS A 143 6.66 29.54 -0.06
N LYS A 144 5.54 28.84 -0.18
CA LYS A 144 4.81 28.27 0.96
C LYS A 144 5.40 26.92 1.39
N LEU A 145 5.82 26.13 0.41
CA LEU A 145 6.37 24.79 0.64
C LEU A 145 7.84 24.83 1.08
N GLY A 146 8.60 25.82 0.63
CA GLY A 146 10.06 25.85 0.76
C GLY A 146 10.75 25.17 -0.42
N LYS A 147 11.99 25.60 -0.71
CA LYS A 147 12.79 25.00 -1.80
C LYS A 147 13.10 23.52 -1.54
N PRO A 148 13.54 23.10 -0.33
CA PRO A 148 13.87 21.70 -0.07
C PRO A 148 12.68 20.76 -0.28
N ALA A 149 11.52 21.11 0.30
CA ALA A 149 10.32 20.29 0.15
C ALA A 149 9.81 20.25 -1.30
N SER A 150 9.93 21.34 -2.06
CA SER A 150 9.60 21.33 -3.50
C SER A 150 10.48 20.36 -4.30
N ILE A 151 11.78 20.31 -4.00
CA ILE A 151 12.72 19.38 -4.63
C ILE A 151 12.39 17.93 -4.20
N ALA A 152 12.15 17.70 -2.90
CA ALA A 152 11.79 16.40 -2.37
C ALA A 152 10.50 15.84 -3.01
N LEU A 153 9.47 16.67 -3.19
CA LEU A 153 8.26 16.25 -3.92
C LEU A 153 8.53 15.93 -5.40
N SER A 154 9.44 16.65 -6.05
CA SER A 154 9.86 16.31 -7.42
C SER A 154 10.55 14.95 -7.47
N ILE A 155 11.41 14.66 -6.49
CA ILE A 155 12.09 13.37 -6.36
C ILE A 155 11.07 12.25 -6.08
N LEU A 156 10.12 12.47 -5.18
CA LEU A 156 9.04 11.52 -4.90
C LEU A 156 8.23 11.17 -6.17
N ARG A 157 7.89 12.16 -7.01
CA ARG A 157 7.19 11.92 -8.28
C ARG A 157 8.04 11.15 -9.29
N ALA A 158 9.34 11.42 -9.36
CA ALA A 158 10.24 10.64 -10.22
C ALA A 158 10.38 9.19 -9.70
N ALA A 159 10.51 9.03 -8.39
CA ALA A 159 10.61 7.74 -7.72
C ALA A 159 9.32 6.92 -7.84
N SER A 160 8.16 7.55 -7.86
CA SER A 160 6.88 6.84 -8.00
C SER A 160 6.78 6.10 -9.32
N ILE A 161 7.26 6.71 -10.40
CA ILE A 161 7.36 6.06 -11.72
C ILE A 161 8.43 4.96 -11.68
N LYS A 162 9.61 5.24 -11.10
CA LYS A 162 10.75 4.32 -11.13
C LYS A 162 10.54 3.06 -10.29
N TYR A 163 9.94 3.18 -9.11
CA TYR A 163 9.76 2.09 -8.14
C TYR A 163 8.31 1.62 -8.06
N GLY A 164 7.43 2.10 -8.95
CA GLY A 164 6.01 1.72 -8.98
C GLY A 164 5.30 2.04 -7.67
N ILE A 165 5.44 3.27 -7.18
CA ILE A 165 4.75 3.79 -5.99
C ILE A 165 3.45 4.43 -6.45
N TRP A 166 2.33 4.05 -5.84
CA TRP A 166 1.04 4.67 -6.09
C TRP A 166 0.87 5.84 -5.14
N LEU A 167 0.94 7.04 -5.73
CA LEU A 167 0.72 8.29 -5.03
C LEU A 167 -0.78 8.48 -4.80
N LEU A 168 -1.18 8.61 -3.53
CA LEU A 168 -2.55 8.78 -3.08
C LEU A 168 -2.75 10.20 -2.50
N PRO A 169 -2.98 11.22 -3.36
CA PRO A 169 -3.33 12.56 -2.88
C PRO A 169 -4.74 12.54 -2.26
N ILE A 170 -4.84 13.00 -1.01
CA ILE A 170 -6.10 13.09 -0.27
C ILE A 170 -6.47 14.55 -0.06
N ASP A 171 -7.71 14.90 -0.40
CA ASP A 171 -8.24 16.24 -0.16
C ASP A 171 -8.48 16.47 1.33
N MET A 172 -7.73 17.40 1.93
CA MET A 172 -7.83 17.79 3.33
C MET A 172 -8.58 19.12 3.51
N THR A 173 -9.10 19.72 2.44
CA THR A 173 -9.72 21.07 2.46
C THR A 173 -10.91 21.15 3.41
N ALA A 174 -11.78 20.13 3.43
CA ALA A 174 -12.93 20.11 4.32
C ALA A 174 -12.53 20.09 5.81
N ALA A 175 -11.51 19.32 6.16
CA ALA A 175 -10.99 19.23 7.53
C ALA A 175 -10.31 20.54 7.95
N THR A 176 -9.43 21.07 7.09
CA THR A 176 -8.70 22.31 7.38
C THR A 176 -9.59 23.55 7.42
N SER A 177 -10.62 23.61 6.57
CA SER A 177 -11.61 24.70 6.58
C SER A 177 -12.46 24.73 7.85
N ALA A 178 -12.63 23.56 8.50
CA ALA A 178 -13.27 23.45 9.80
C ALA A 178 -12.33 23.75 10.99
N GLY A 179 -11.09 24.18 10.72
CA GLY A 179 -10.10 24.54 11.74
C GLY A 179 -9.32 23.36 12.31
N TYR A 180 -9.44 22.17 11.73
CA TYR A 180 -8.68 21.00 12.18
C TYR A 180 -7.26 20.99 11.62
N SER A 181 -6.31 20.54 12.46
CA SER A 181 -4.93 20.28 12.03
C SER A 181 -4.84 19.08 11.08
N THR A 182 -3.87 19.13 10.16
CA THR A 182 -3.52 18.04 9.27
C THR A 182 -2.65 17.02 10.01
N THR A 183 -3.24 15.93 10.45
CA THR A 183 -2.52 14.86 11.15
C THR A 183 -2.53 13.56 10.34
N ASN A 184 -1.55 12.70 10.61
CA ASN A 184 -1.42 11.38 9.99
C ASN A 184 -2.68 10.52 10.17
N THR A 185 -3.26 10.53 11.37
CA THR A 185 -4.50 9.79 11.68
C THR A 185 -5.70 10.30 10.88
N LYS A 186 -5.81 11.63 10.68
CA LYS A 186 -6.88 12.24 9.86
C LYS A 186 -6.70 11.97 8.38
N LEU A 187 -5.46 12.07 7.88
CA LEU A 187 -5.11 11.72 6.52
C LEU A 187 -5.50 10.28 6.21
N LEU A 188 -5.11 9.34 7.09
CA LEU A 188 -5.49 7.93 6.95
C LEU A 188 -7.01 7.76 6.95
N ARG A 189 -7.73 8.43 7.86
CA ARG A 189 -9.20 8.33 7.98
C ARG A 189 -9.91 8.73 6.69
N LEU A 190 -9.50 9.83 6.06
CA LEU A 190 -10.06 10.30 4.81
C LEU A 190 -9.64 9.43 3.62
N GLY A 191 -8.43 8.88 3.66
CA GLY A 191 -7.88 8.01 2.62
C GLY A 191 -8.37 6.55 2.62
N GLN A 192 -9.07 6.07 3.66
CA GLN A 192 -9.46 4.65 3.78
C GLN A 192 -10.24 4.13 2.56
N ILE A 193 -11.02 4.99 1.89
CA ILE A 193 -11.79 4.64 0.70
C ILE A 193 -10.93 4.25 -0.50
N GLN A 194 -9.64 4.60 -0.51
CA GLN A 194 -8.71 4.21 -1.57
C GLN A 194 -8.27 2.75 -1.46
N PHE A 195 -8.56 2.07 -0.34
CA PHE A 195 -8.04 0.73 -0.08
C PHE A 195 -8.98 -0.41 -0.49
N MET A 196 -10.07 -0.10 -1.19
CA MET A 196 -11.19 -1.02 -1.42
C MET A 196 -10.87 -2.23 -2.29
N GLN A 197 -9.76 -2.18 -3.03
CA GLN A 197 -9.26 -3.29 -3.86
C GLN A 197 -8.30 -4.23 -3.14
N TYR A 198 -7.86 -3.86 -1.93
CA TYR A 198 -6.94 -4.64 -1.12
C TYR A 198 -7.70 -5.47 -0.11
N ASP A 199 -7.18 -6.65 0.22
CA ASP A 199 -7.64 -7.41 1.37
C ASP A 199 -7.02 -6.85 2.65
N SER A 200 -5.77 -6.39 2.57
CA SER A 200 -5.10 -5.71 3.69
C SER A 200 -4.02 -4.73 3.24
N VAL A 201 -3.88 -3.65 3.99
CA VAL A 201 -2.87 -2.62 3.81
C VAL A 201 -2.08 -2.49 5.12
N LEU A 202 -0.76 -2.67 5.07
CA LEU A 202 0.11 -2.51 6.22
C LEU A 202 0.75 -1.12 6.19
N TYR A 203 0.35 -0.27 7.13
CA TYR A 203 1.06 0.96 7.42
C TYR A 203 2.29 0.67 8.29
N VAL A 204 3.43 1.23 7.89
CA VAL A 204 4.64 1.31 8.69
C VAL A 204 5.07 2.77 8.79
N GLN A 205 5.45 3.20 9.99
CA GLN A 205 5.83 4.58 10.24
C GLN A 205 7.08 4.97 9.47
N THR A 206 7.06 6.17 8.91
CA THR A 206 8.23 6.90 8.40
C THR A 206 8.53 8.04 9.37
N PRO A 207 9.80 8.42 9.59
CA PRO A 207 11.02 7.86 9.01
C PRO A 207 11.41 6.49 9.58
N GLY A 208 12.18 5.72 8.82
CA GLY A 208 12.66 4.39 9.21
C GLY A 208 13.40 3.65 8.10
N MET A 209 13.85 2.43 8.40
CA MET A 209 14.77 1.66 7.57
C MET A 209 14.41 0.17 7.55
N ILE A 210 14.40 -0.44 6.36
CA ILE A 210 14.28 -1.90 6.21
C ILE A 210 15.65 -2.53 6.43
N LEU A 211 15.71 -3.53 7.30
CA LEU A 211 16.90 -4.38 7.47
C LEU A 211 16.76 -5.70 6.72
N ASP A 212 15.54 -6.25 6.65
CA ASP A 212 15.24 -7.50 5.96
C ASP A 212 13.85 -7.43 5.32
N THR A 213 13.80 -7.47 3.98
CA THR A 213 12.56 -7.37 3.21
C THR A 213 11.68 -8.62 3.33
N GLU A 214 12.26 -9.81 3.31
CA GLU A 214 11.50 -11.06 3.40
C GLU A 214 10.84 -11.18 4.77
N ARG A 215 11.56 -10.80 5.82
CA ARG A 215 11.02 -10.79 7.19
C ARG A 215 10.03 -9.65 7.42
N LEU A 216 10.10 -8.57 6.65
CA LEU A 216 9.08 -7.53 6.69
C LEU A 216 7.78 -8.04 6.06
N ASP A 217 7.86 -8.85 5.01
CA ASP A 217 6.70 -9.53 4.43
C ASP A 217 6.08 -10.50 5.44
N ASP A 218 6.89 -11.14 6.28
CA ASP A 218 6.41 -12.04 7.33
C ASP A 218 5.50 -11.34 8.35
N VAL A 219 5.53 -10.00 8.46
CA VAL A 219 4.53 -9.28 9.25
C VAL A 219 3.11 -9.56 8.72
N LEU A 220 2.92 -9.65 7.41
CA LEU A 220 1.62 -9.93 6.79
C LEU A 220 1.32 -11.43 6.65
N PHE A 221 2.35 -12.27 6.53
CA PHE A 221 2.18 -13.65 6.08
C PHE A 221 2.58 -14.72 7.11
N SER A 222 3.34 -14.41 8.15
CA SER A 222 3.73 -15.40 9.17
C SER A 222 2.59 -15.77 10.12
N ARG A 223 1.61 -14.88 10.27
CA ARG A 223 0.45 -15.05 11.13
C ARG A 223 -0.82 -14.80 10.35
N PRO A 224 -1.92 -15.50 10.67
CA PRO A 224 -3.17 -15.27 9.98
C PRO A 224 -3.69 -13.84 10.21
N LEU A 225 -4.19 -13.20 9.16
CA LEU A 225 -4.77 -11.86 9.26
C LEU A 225 -6.21 -11.90 9.79
N PRO A 226 -6.62 -10.92 10.61
CA PRO A 226 -8.00 -10.77 11.12
C PRO A 226 -8.90 -10.20 10.01
N LEU A 227 -9.09 -11.00 8.96
CA LEU A 227 -10.00 -10.71 7.86
C LEU A 227 -11.46 -10.82 8.34
N ARG A 228 -12.41 -10.92 7.40
CA ARG A 228 -13.84 -11.03 7.70
C ARG A 228 -14.09 -12.12 8.73
N HIS A 229 -14.95 -11.81 9.70
CA HIS A 229 -15.43 -12.78 10.68
C HIS A 229 -15.97 -14.02 9.96
N ASP A 230 -15.29 -15.13 10.14
CA ASP A 230 -15.64 -16.45 9.64
C ASP A 230 -15.63 -17.42 10.81
N LYS A 231 -16.82 -17.98 11.10
CA LYS A 231 -17.00 -18.92 12.21
C LYS A 231 -16.16 -20.19 12.05
N ASN A 232 -15.81 -20.55 10.81
CA ASN A 232 -15.00 -21.72 10.51
C ASN A 232 -13.49 -21.46 10.65
N ARG A 233 -13.09 -20.20 10.89
CA ARG A 233 -11.70 -19.75 10.93
C ARG A 233 -11.46 -18.97 12.24
N PRO A 234 -11.10 -19.64 13.35
CA PRO A 234 -10.97 -19.01 14.68
C PRO A 234 -10.15 -17.72 14.71
N GLU A 235 -9.05 -17.67 13.95
CA GLU A 235 -8.15 -16.52 13.84
C GLU A 235 -8.78 -15.26 13.20
N SER A 236 -9.95 -15.40 12.57
CA SER A 236 -10.70 -14.27 11.97
C SER A 236 -11.42 -13.44 13.02
N PHE A 237 -11.62 -13.97 14.22
CA PHE A 237 -12.31 -13.30 15.32
C PHE A 237 -11.56 -13.36 16.66
N ASN A 238 -10.65 -14.31 16.83
CA ASN A 238 -9.76 -14.40 17.97
C ASN A 238 -8.31 -14.48 17.47
N ASN A 239 -7.75 -13.32 17.14
CA ASN A 239 -6.42 -13.21 16.56
C ASN A 239 -5.37 -12.90 17.65
N GLU A 240 -4.40 -13.79 17.84
CA GLU A 240 -3.33 -13.58 18.83
C GLU A 240 -2.32 -12.52 18.39
N ALA A 241 -2.10 -12.37 17.08
CA ALA A 241 -1.05 -11.54 16.51
C ALA A 241 -1.52 -10.11 16.26
N TRP A 242 -2.81 -9.90 16.05
CA TRP A 242 -3.39 -8.63 15.65
C TRP A 242 -4.48 -8.19 16.61
N ILE A 243 -4.19 -7.14 17.38
CA ILE A 243 -5.09 -6.59 18.38
C ILE A 243 -5.95 -5.50 17.73
N PRO A 244 -7.29 -5.59 17.77
CA PRO A 244 -8.17 -4.56 17.23
C PRO A 244 -7.92 -3.20 17.90
N MET A 245 -7.68 -2.18 17.09
CA MET A 245 -7.47 -0.81 17.55
C MET A 245 -8.17 0.17 16.61
N PRO A 246 -9.40 0.64 16.94
CA PRO A 246 -10.14 1.56 16.09
C PRO A 246 -9.40 2.87 15.85
N LEU A 247 -9.45 3.36 14.61
CA LEU A 247 -8.88 4.65 14.24
C LEU A 247 -9.64 5.81 14.89
N ARG A 248 -8.98 6.60 15.73
CA ARG A 248 -9.57 7.74 16.46
C ARG A 248 -9.03 9.08 15.98
N ALA A 249 -9.33 9.42 14.73
CA ALA A 249 -8.81 10.61 14.05
C ALA A 249 -9.10 11.96 14.74
N GLU A 250 -10.16 12.04 15.54
CA GLU A 250 -10.48 13.28 16.28
C GLU A 250 -9.67 13.46 17.56
N ARG A 251 -9.08 12.39 18.09
CA ARG A 251 -8.38 12.40 19.38
C ARG A 251 -6.87 12.24 19.24
N ASP A 252 -6.47 11.34 18.35
CA ASP A 252 -5.09 10.88 18.27
C ASP A 252 -4.44 11.49 17.01
N ALA A 253 -3.38 12.28 17.20
CA ALA A 253 -2.66 12.92 16.09
C ALA A 253 -1.79 11.90 15.33
N ASP A 254 -1.17 10.99 16.08
CA ASP A 254 -0.21 10.03 15.57
C ASP A 254 -0.79 8.62 15.49
N LEU A 255 -0.32 7.88 14.48
CA LEU A 255 -0.60 6.46 14.33
C LEU A 255 0.43 5.64 15.12
N PRO A 256 0.06 4.45 15.60
CA PRO A 256 1.05 3.48 16.08
C PRO A 256 2.09 3.17 14.98
N PRO A 257 3.32 2.79 15.34
CA PRO A 257 4.40 2.59 14.36
C PRO A 257 4.11 1.53 13.28
N VAL A 258 3.23 0.59 13.59
CA VAL A 258 2.69 -0.40 12.65
C VAL A 258 1.18 -0.45 12.82
N TYR A 259 0.46 -0.37 11.71
CA TYR A 259 -1.00 -0.37 11.72
C TYR A 259 -1.53 -1.15 10.53
N LEU A 260 -2.32 -2.18 10.79
CA LEU A 260 -2.91 -3.03 9.75
C LEU A 260 -4.35 -2.57 9.49
N ILE A 261 -4.65 -2.24 8.23
CA ILE A 261 -6.00 -2.00 7.76
C ILE A 261 -6.45 -3.23 6.98
N THR A 262 -7.49 -3.93 7.46
CA THR A 262 -8.11 -5.05 6.74
C THR A 262 -9.41 -4.57 6.11
N VAL A 263 -9.63 -4.88 4.84
CA VAL A 263 -10.84 -4.49 4.11
C VAL A 263 -11.61 -5.76 3.76
N ASN A 264 -12.88 -5.79 4.10
CA ASN A 264 -13.72 -6.95 3.91
C ASN A 264 -14.97 -6.61 3.11
N ASN A 265 -15.21 -7.34 2.03
CA ASN A 265 -16.46 -7.25 1.28
C ASN A 265 -17.52 -8.18 1.91
N ILE A 266 -18.57 -7.57 2.45
CA ILE A 266 -19.70 -8.28 3.03
C ILE A 266 -20.71 -8.58 1.90
N ARG A 267 -21.30 -9.78 1.91
CA ARG A 267 -22.33 -10.15 0.92
C ARG A 267 -23.47 -9.13 1.04
N GLY A 268 -23.74 -8.37 -0.03
CA GLY A 268 -24.71 -7.27 -0.02
C GLY A 268 -24.15 -5.88 -0.32
N ALA A 269 -22.91 -5.78 -0.81
CA ALA A 269 -22.24 -4.52 -1.21
C ALA A 269 -21.82 -3.59 -0.05
N SER A 270 -21.93 -4.03 1.19
CA SER A 270 -21.33 -3.32 2.33
C SER A 270 -19.86 -3.70 2.48
N ILE A 271 -19.02 -2.70 2.74
CA ILE A 271 -17.58 -2.88 2.89
C ILE A 271 -17.22 -2.45 4.29
N GLU A 272 -16.56 -3.35 5.02
CA GLU A 272 -16.13 -3.14 6.39
C GLU A 272 -14.62 -3.02 6.45
N THR A 273 -14.13 -1.88 6.94
CA THR A 273 -12.72 -1.67 7.23
C THR A 273 -12.48 -1.85 8.73
N ARG A 274 -11.50 -2.68 9.07
CA ARG A 274 -11.05 -2.86 10.45
C ARG A 274 -9.58 -2.53 10.56
N THR A 275 -9.19 -2.13 11.76
CA THR A 275 -7.85 -1.62 12.03
C THR A 275 -7.27 -2.31 13.24
N HIS A 276 -5.99 -2.66 13.17
CA HIS A 276 -5.31 -3.51 14.15
C HIS A 276 -3.87 -3.05 14.35
N ILE A 277 -3.33 -3.35 15.53
CA ILE A 277 -1.90 -3.23 15.85
C ILE A 277 -1.30 -4.61 16.07
N PRO A 278 0.00 -4.81 15.81
CA PRO A 278 0.66 -6.06 16.12
C PRO A 278 0.74 -6.29 17.64
N ASN A 279 0.61 -7.54 18.06
CA ASN A 279 0.87 -7.95 19.43
C ASN A 279 2.39 -8.07 19.65
N ILE A 280 2.97 -7.05 20.28
CA ILE A 280 4.41 -6.95 20.53
C ILE A 280 4.97 -8.02 21.47
N HIS A 281 4.10 -8.69 22.24
CA HIS A 281 4.51 -9.72 23.19
C HIS A 281 4.62 -11.11 22.54
N LEU A 282 4.18 -11.27 21.29
CA LEU A 282 4.20 -12.54 20.59
C LEU A 282 5.62 -12.86 20.06
N PRO A 283 6.27 -13.95 20.52
CA PRO A 283 7.63 -14.31 20.09
C PRO A 283 7.73 -14.50 18.57
N GLY A 284 8.81 -13.98 17.99
CA GLY A 284 9.07 -14.03 16.53
C GLY A 284 8.19 -13.13 15.67
N PHE A 285 7.19 -12.44 16.25
CA PHE A 285 6.30 -11.53 15.54
C PHE A 285 6.44 -10.09 16.03
N GLY A 286 6.35 -9.88 17.35
CA GLY A 286 6.41 -8.54 17.95
C GLY A 286 7.73 -7.80 17.73
N GLY A 287 8.81 -8.53 17.45
CA GLY A 287 10.14 -7.97 17.17
C GLY A 287 10.42 -7.71 15.69
N LEU A 288 9.50 -8.00 14.77
CA LEU A 288 9.72 -7.76 13.33
C LEU A 288 9.79 -6.26 13.01
N VAL A 289 9.06 -5.43 13.73
CA VAL A 289 9.13 -3.98 13.60
C VAL A 289 9.36 -3.36 14.96
N THR A 290 10.41 -2.55 15.09
CA THR A 290 10.82 -2.00 16.38
C THR A 290 11.47 -0.62 16.25
N GLY A 291 11.69 0.05 17.37
CA GLY A 291 12.49 1.28 17.40
C GLY A 291 14.00 0.98 17.40
N PRO A 292 14.87 2.00 17.37
CA PRO A 292 16.32 1.82 17.27
C PRO A 292 16.93 0.89 18.32
N TRP A 293 16.36 0.90 19.53
CA TRP A 293 16.83 0.12 20.68
C TRP A 293 16.50 -1.37 20.59
N GLY A 294 15.63 -1.77 19.67
CA GLY A 294 15.34 -3.19 19.40
C GLY A 294 16.42 -3.88 18.57
N VAL A 295 17.37 -3.11 18.01
CA VAL A 295 18.53 -3.65 17.30
C VAL A 295 19.56 -4.08 18.33
N LYS A 296 19.86 -5.37 18.36
CA LYS A 296 20.88 -5.94 19.23
C LYS A 296 22.20 -6.07 18.45
N PRO A 297 23.34 -5.73 19.06
CA PRO A 297 24.64 -6.04 18.47
C PRO A 297 24.79 -7.55 18.34
N GLU A 298 25.53 -8.02 17.33
CA GLU A 298 25.85 -9.45 17.16
C GLU A 298 26.42 -10.01 18.48
N SER A 299 25.91 -11.18 18.90
CA SER A 299 26.38 -11.86 20.10
C SER A 299 27.78 -12.40 19.84
N ASP A 300 28.67 -12.17 20.80
CA ASP A 300 30.01 -12.78 20.85
C ASP A 300 29.93 -14.32 20.93
N ASP A 301 28.77 -14.84 21.36
CA ASP A 301 28.51 -16.25 21.63
C ASP A 301 28.07 -17.07 20.38
N GLY A 302 28.01 -16.45 19.20
CA GLY A 302 27.72 -17.16 17.92
C GLY A 302 26.27 -17.62 17.72
N GLU A 303 25.37 -17.41 18.69
CA GLU A 303 23.93 -17.65 18.51
C GLU A 303 23.32 -16.60 17.56
N PRO A 304 22.54 -16.98 16.53
CA PRO A 304 21.97 -16.04 15.58
C PRO A 304 20.95 -15.13 16.28
N ILE A 305 21.34 -13.88 16.56
CA ILE A 305 20.40 -12.89 17.07
C ILE A 305 19.42 -12.51 15.96
N GLN A 306 18.15 -12.80 16.22
CA GLN A 306 17.09 -12.45 15.30
C GLN A 306 16.91 -10.92 15.24
N GLN A 307 17.49 -10.30 14.21
CA GLN A 307 17.37 -8.85 13.97
C GLN A 307 15.92 -8.45 13.64
N PRO A 308 15.49 -7.20 13.84
CA PRO A 308 14.21 -6.74 13.34
C PRO A 308 14.20 -6.67 11.80
N ALA A 309 13.02 -6.70 11.20
CA ALA A 309 12.85 -6.53 9.76
C ALA A 309 12.78 -5.05 9.34
N TYR A 310 12.16 -4.22 10.17
CA TYR A 310 12.07 -2.77 9.98
C TYR A 310 12.32 -2.02 11.29
N VAL A 311 13.05 -0.91 11.20
CA VAL A 311 13.31 -0.01 12.32
C VAL A 311 12.71 1.35 12.04
N TYR A 312 11.70 1.75 12.81
CA TYR A 312 11.13 3.10 12.72
C TYR A 312 11.91 4.05 13.63
N PHE A 313 11.98 5.32 13.24
CA PHE A 313 12.65 6.34 14.03
C PHE A 313 11.63 7.29 14.66
N SER A 314 11.95 7.69 15.89
CA SER A 314 11.21 8.72 16.60
C SER A 314 11.74 10.10 16.23
N ASN A 315 10.85 11.08 16.11
CA ASN A 315 11.24 12.47 16.00
C ASN A 315 11.51 13.06 17.40
N ASP A 316 12.35 14.08 17.48
CA ASP A 316 12.59 14.90 18.65
C ASP A 316 11.51 15.99 18.78
N ARG A 317 11.72 16.94 19.70
CA ARG A 317 10.75 18.01 19.97
C ARG A 317 10.62 19.00 18.83
N ASP A 318 11.65 19.07 17.99
CA ASP A 318 11.74 19.98 16.86
C ASP A 318 11.28 19.31 15.55
N GLY A 319 10.82 18.05 15.66
CA GLY A 319 10.31 17.28 14.53
C GLY A 319 11.40 16.56 13.74
N HIS A 320 12.66 16.63 14.18
CA HIS A 320 13.78 15.99 13.50
C HIS A 320 14.00 14.56 13.99
N VAL A 321 14.60 13.72 13.15
CA VAL A 321 14.90 12.34 13.53
C VAL A 321 15.88 12.32 14.71
N LYS A 322 15.49 11.68 15.80
CA LYS A 322 16.33 11.55 16.99
C LYS A 322 17.58 10.73 16.67
N TRP A 323 18.70 11.42 16.54
CA TRP A 323 20.00 10.84 16.19
C TRP A 323 20.77 10.32 17.41
N ALA A 324 20.63 10.98 18.56
CA ALA A 324 21.37 10.64 19.77
C ALA A 324 21.03 9.21 20.26
N GLY A 325 22.03 8.34 20.25
CA GLY A 325 21.93 6.95 20.69
C GLY A 325 21.28 5.99 19.68
N ASN A 326 21.03 6.43 18.43
CA ASN A 326 20.52 5.56 17.37
C ASN A 326 21.68 4.95 16.56
N PRO A 327 21.96 3.64 16.69
CA PRO A 327 23.10 3.00 16.01
C PRO A 327 22.93 2.96 14.48
N LEU A 328 21.70 3.07 13.97
CA LEU A 328 21.41 3.00 12.53
C LEU A 328 21.34 4.37 11.86
N PHE A 329 21.42 5.47 12.62
CA PHE A 329 21.23 6.82 12.08
C PHE A 329 22.22 7.13 10.96
N GLY A 330 23.52 6.86 11.15
CA GLY A 330 24.54 7.14 10.14
C GLY A 330 24.31 6.37 8.83
N THR A 331 24.00 5.07 8.94
CA THR A 331 23.71 4.22 7.77
C THR A 331 22.46 4.70 7.04
N TRP A 332 21.38 4.99 7.78
CA TRP A 332 20.15 5.53 7.20
C TRP A 332 20.39 6.87 6.50
N ARG A 333 21.10 7.80 7.14
CA ARG A 333 21.38 9.13 6.60
C ARG A 333 22.19 9.04 5.30
N SER A 334 23.16 8.12 5.25
CA SER A 334 23.93 7.83 4.03
C SER A 334 23.01 7.34 2.90
N GLN A 335 22.16 6.35 3.17
CA GLN A 335 21.26 5.79 2.16
C GLN A 335 20.18 6.78 1.71
N GLN A 336 19.70 7.63 2.62
CA GLN A 336 18.74 8.68 2.32
C GLN A 336 19.36 9.72 1.37
N SER A 337 20.63 10.07 1.58
CA SER A 337 21.37 10.99 0.72
C SER A 337 21.56 10.44 -0.70
N GLU A 338 21.75 9.12 -0.86
CA GLU A 338 21.82 8.48 -2.19
C GLU A 338 20.50 8.58 -2.97
N VAL A 339 19.36 8.61 -2.27
CA VAL A 339 18.03 8.66 -2.89
C VAL A 339 17.62 10.10 -3.19
N CYS A 340 18.07 11.04 -2.38
CA CYS A 340 17.78 12.46 -2.49
C CYS A 340 19.04 13.27 -2.77
N ASP A 341 19.76 12.88 -3.83
CA ASP A 341 20.95 13.60 -4.26
C ASP A 341 20.63 15.08 -4.57
N GLY A 342 21.50 15.99 -4.14
CA GLY A 342 21.33 17.43 -4.29
C GLY A 342 20.39 18.11 -3.27
N LEU A 343 19.88 17.38 -2.26
CA LEU A 343 19.18 17.97 -1.10
C LEU A 343 20.11 18.06 0.11
N GLU A 344 20.33 19.29 0.58
CA GLU A 344 21.00 19.53 1.86
C GLU A 344 19.98 19.38 2.99
N LEU A 345 19.93 18.20 3.60
CA LEU A 345 19.00 17.94 4.72
C LEU A 345 19.66 18.16 6.10
N ASP A 346 20.95 18.53 6.13
CA ASP A 346 21.74 18.78 7.36
C ASP A 346 21.91 20.27 7.69
N ALA A 347 21.30 21.18 6.92
CA ALA A 347 21.50 22.62 7.03
C ALA A 347 21.18 23.22 8.43
N PHE A 348 20.51 22.48 9.30
CA PHE A 348 20.10 22.92 10.64
C PHE A 348 21.05 22.49 11.78
N TYR A 349 21.95 21.52 11.55
CA TYR A 349 22.89 21.06 12.59
C TYR A 349 24.07 22.01 12.84
N HIS A 350 24.26 23.02 11.99
CA HIS A 350 25.33 23.99 12.14
C HIS A 350 25.07 25.08 13.19
N ASP A 351 23.81 25.31 13.61
CA ASP A 351 23.48 26.34 14.59
C ASP A 351 23.47 25.85 16.05
N GLU A 352 23.39 24.54 16.31
CA GLU A 352 23.43 23.99 17.69
C GLU A 352 24.84 23.63 18.20
N MET A 353 25.86 23.73 17.34
CA MET A 353 27.27 23.51 17.73
C MET A 353 28.05 24.82 17.95
N LYS A 354 27.36 25.96 18.13
CA LYS A 354 27.99 27.26 18.45
C LYS A 354 27.71 27.73 19.86
#